data_AF-A0A1F6EAR5-F1
#
_entry.id   AF-A0A1F6EAR5-F1
#
_cell.length_a   1.000
_cell.length_b   1.000
_cell.length_c   1.000
_cell.angle_alpha   90.00
_cell.angle_beta   90.00
_cell.angle_gamma   90.00
#
_symmetry.space_group_name_H-M   'P 1'
#
loop_
_entity.id
_entity.type
_entity.pdbx_description
1 polymer ?
#
loop_
_entity_poly.entity_id
_entity_poly.type
_entity_poly.pdbx_seq_one_letter_code
_entity_poly.pdbx_strand_id
1 'polypeptide(L)'
;MDSYTGIVEQGSKRAAALGYPTINIPLEDDVSGIYIARVHVGSEIFPAAAFADSRRKILEAHIIDFSERLYGRKITIELLGKIRDTRDFNDDAKLREAIADDVAKVRRYFKN
;
A
#
# COMPACT_ATOMS: atom_id res chain seq x y z
N MET A 1 10.09 0.74 -13.28
CA MET A 1 9.04 0.52 -12.29
C MET A 1 9.49 -0.65 -11.47
N ASP A 2 9.54 -0.48 -10.16
CA ASP A 2 10.08 -1.49 -9.24
C ASP A 2 8.93 -2.41 -8.80
N SER A 3 9.21 -3.71 -8.76
CA SER A 3 8.20 -4.74 -8.50
C SER A 3 8.69 -5.70 -7.44
N TYR A 4 7.85 -5.92 -6.43
CA TYR A 4 8.20 -6.69 -5.23
C TYR A 4 7.20 -7.82 -5.05
N THR A 5 7.70 -9.03 -4.85
CA THR A 5 6.86 -10.23 -4.73
C THR A 5 7.07 -10.88 -3.38
N GLY A 6 5.99 -11.26 -2.72
CA GLY A 6 6.07 -11.87 -1.40
C GLY A 6 4.80 -12.59 -0.98
N ILE A 7 4.90 -13.30 0.15
CA ILE A 7 3.75 -13.91 0.81
C ILE A 7 3.08 -12.84 1.65
N VAL A 8 1.75 -12.72 1.50
CA VAL A 8 0.97 -11.70 2.21
C VAL A 8 0.90 -12.02 3.70
N GLU A 9 1.34 -11.06 4.49
CA GLU A 9 1.20 -11.00 5.93
C GLU A 9 0.12 -9.99 6.34
N GLN A 10 -0.24 -10.02 7.63
CA GLN A 10 -1.18 -9.07 8.19
C GLN A 10 -0.60 -7.65 8.22
N GLY A 11 -1.34 -6.70 7.65
CA GLY A 11 -0.92 -5.30 7.64
C GLY A 11 -1.24 -4.50 8.90
N SER A 12 -1.11 -3.19 8.78
CA SER A 12 -1.22 -2.23 9.89
C SER A 12 -2.61 -2.24 10.52
N LYS A 13 -2.65 -2.64 11.81
CA LYS A 13 -3.86 -2.54 12.64
C LYS A 13 -4.37 -1.10 12.77
N ARG A 14 -3.46 -0.12 12.78
CA ARG A 14 -3.79 1.31 12.88
C ARG A 14 -4.51 1.80 11.62
N ALA A 15 -3.96 1.53 10.44
CA ALA A 15 -4.61 1.92 9.18
C ALA A 15 -5.95 1.19 8.99
N ALA A 16 -6.02 -0.10 9.35
CA ALA A 16 -7.26 -0.88 9.32
C ALA A 16 -8.35 -0.29 10.20
N ALA A 17 -8.04 0.14 11.43
CA ALA A 17 -8.99 0.81 12.33
C ALA A 17 -9.53 2.14 11.76
N LEU A 18 -8.78 2.78 10.86
CA LEU A 18 -9.18 4.00 10.15
C LEU A 18 -9.93 3.71 8.84
N GLY A 19 -10.25 2.45 8.52
CA GLY A 19 -10.96 2.06 7.31
C GLY A 19 -10.07 1.85 6.08
N TYR A 20 -8.75 1.79 6.26
CA TYR A 20 -7.78 1.55 5.20
C TYR A 20 -6.95 0.29 5.51
N PRO A 21 -7.56 -0.91 5.46
CA PRO A 21 -6.84 -2.16 5.74
C PRO A 21 -5.71 -2.35 4.73
N THR A 22 -4.54 -2.77 5.23
CA THR A 22 -3.37 -3.07 4.39
C THR A 22 -3.00 -4.54 4.44
N ILE A 23 -2.33 -4.97 3.37
CA ILE A 23 -1.57 -6.21 3.30
C ILE A 23 -0.08 -5.87 3.30
N ASN A 24 0.75 -6.75 3.85
CA ASN A 24 2.19 -6.55 3.88
C ASN A 24 2.92 -7.64 3.11
N ILE A 25 4.02 -7.28 2.44
CA ILE A 25 5.02 -8.22 1.94
C ILE A 25 6.43 -7.74 2.33
N PRO A 26 7.45 -8.62 2.34
CA PRO A 26 8.83 -8.22 2.56
C PRO A 26 9.31 -7.21 1.51
N LEU A 27 10.13 -6.25 1.95
CA LEU A 27 10.80 -5.28 1.09
C LEU A 27 12.31 -5.39 1.30
N GLU A 28 13.03 -5.85 0.27
CA GLU A 28 14.49 -6.00 0.34
C GLU A 28 15.25 -4.73 -0.06
N ASP A 29 14.59 -3.84 -0.79
CA ASP A 29 15.12 -2.58 -1.31
C ASP A 29 15.14 -1.47 -0.24
N ASP A 30 15.76 -0.34 -0.57
CA ASP A 30 15.92 0.82 0.30
C ASP A 30 14.95 1.96 -0.02
N VAL A 31 13.96 1.70 -0.89
CA VAL A 31 12.87 2.63 -1.20
C VAL A 31 12.01 2.95 0.02
N SER A 32 11.53 4.19 0.10
CA SER A 32 10.66 4.64 1.20
C SER A 32 9.72 5.75 0.77
N GLY A 33 8.52 5.74 1.34
CA GLY A 33 7.48 6.74 1.10
C GLY A 33 6.16 6.11 0.69
N ILE A 34 5.25 6.96 0.21
CA ILE A 34 3.93 6.57 -0.28
C ILE A 34 3.92 6.60 -1.80
N TYR A 35 3.32 5.58 -2.41
CA TYR A 35 3.35 5.34 -3.85
C TYR A 35 1.97 5.00 -4.39
N ILE A 36 1.77 5.38 -5.66
CA ILE A 36 0.76 4.79 -6.54
C ILE A 36 1.30 3.42 -6.94
N ALA A 37 0.49 2.38 -6.75
CA ALA A 37 0.88 1.00 -7.02
C ALA A 37 -0.21 0.20 -7.72
N ARG A 38 0.17 -0.97 -8.24
CA ARG A 38 -0.75 -2.05 -8.59
C ARG A 38 -0.41 -3.29 -7.78
N VAL A 39 -1.43 -4.07 -7.45
CA VAL A 39 -1.27 -5.38 -6.82
C VAL A 39 -1.79 -6.45 -7.75
N HIS A 40 -0.94 -7.43 -8.05
CA HIS A 40 -1.27 -8.60 -8.85
C HIS A 40 -1.71 -9.74 -7.90
N VAL A 41 -2.94 -10.19 -8.07
CA VAL A 41 -3.52 -11.31 -7.34
C VAL A 41 -3.97 -12.35 -8.36
N GLY A 42 -3.13 -13.38 -8.57
CA GLY A 42 -3.36 -14.33 -9.66
C GLY A 42 -3.30 -13.63 -11.03
N SER A 43 -4.39 -13.71 -11.80
CA SER A 43 -4.52 -13.05 -13.11
C SER A 43 -5.08 -11.62 -13.03
N GLU A 44 -5.54 -11.19 -11.85
CA GLU A 44 -6.19 -9.90 -11.66
C GLU A 44 -5.21 -8.85 -11.15
N ILE A 45 -5.45 -7.60 -11.54
CA ILE A 45 -4.60 -6.46 -11.19
C ILE A 45 -5.49 -5.38 -10.58
N PHE A 46 -5.12 -4.94 -9.38
CA PHE A 46 -5.90 -3.95 -8.63
C PHE A 46 -5.07 -2.70 -8.35
N PRO A 47 -5.67 -1.49 -8.43
CA PRO A 47 -5.01 -0.27 -8.01
C PRO A 47 -4.82 -0.23 -6.49
N ALA A 48 -3.70 0.31 -6.03
CA ALA A 48 -3.39 0.39 -4.60
C ALA A 48 -2.58 1.64 -4.23
N ALA A 49 -2.74 2.06 -2.98
CA ALA A 49 -1.80 2.97 -2.32
C ALA A 49 -0.80 2.12 -1.53
N ALA A 50 0.49 2.29 -1.80
CA ALA A 50 1.55 1.52 -1.15
C ALA A 50 2.40 2.40 -0.22
N PHE A 51 2.75 1.88 0.94
CA PHE A 51 3.71 2.46 1.88
C PHE A 51 4.95 1.56 1.95
N ALA A 52 6.07 2.07 1.45
CA ALA A 52 7.36 1.42 1.56
C ALA A 52 8.11 1.96 2.78
N ASP A 53 8.61 1.05 3.61
CA ASP A 53 9.45 1.36 4.77
C ASP A 53 10.69 0.47 4.76
N SER A 54 11.79 1.00 4.24
CA SER A 54 13.06 0.27 4.15
C SER A 54 13.68 -0.03 5.51
N ARG A 55 13.39 0.79 6.54
CA ARG A 55 13.91 0.56 7.89
C ARG A 55 13.22 -0.65 8.54
N ARG A 56 11.92 -0.80 8.29
CA ARG A 56 11.13 -1.96 8.74
C ARG A 56 11.20 -3.13 7.77
N LYS A 57 11.81 -2.96 6.59
CA LYS A 57 11.88 -3.95 5.50
C LYS A 57 10.50 -4.50 5.12
N ILE A 58 9.52 -3.61 5.04
CA ILE A 58 8.15 -3.95 4.64
C ILE A 58 7.63 -3.06 3.52
N LEU A 59 6.76 -3.64 2.71
CA LEU A 59 5.91 -2.93 1.76
C LEU A 59 4.45 -3.22 2.13
N GLU A 60 3.75 -2.19 2.60
CA GLU A 60 2.32 -2.25 2.92
C GLU A 60 1.50 -1.74 1.73
N ALA A 61 0.38 -2.37 1.40
CA ALA A 61 -0.53 -1.87 0.35
C ALA A 61 -1.99 -1.90 0.81
N HIS A 62 -2.68 -0.77 0.61
CA HIS A 62 -4.13 -0.71 0.65
C HIS A 62 -4.66 -0.87 -0.77
N ILE A 63 -5.29 -2.02 -1.05
CA ILE A 63 -5.90 -2.31 -2.34
C ILE A 63 -7.27 -1.61 -2.40
N ILE A 64 -7.48 -0.81 -3.45
CA ILE A 64 -8.68 0.00 -3.62
C ILE A 64 -9.85 -0.89 -4.04
N ASP A 65 -11.01 -0.66 -3.42
CA ASP A 65 -12.27 -1.38 -3.69
C ASP A 65 -12.17 -2.91 -3.57
N PHE A 66 -11.26 -3.39 -2.72
CA PHE A 66 -10.96 -4.80 -2.53
C PHE A 66 -11.35 -5.26 -1.12
N SER A 67 -11.96 -6.44 -1.00
CA SER A 67 -12.50 -6.95 0.27
C SER A 67 -12.11 -8.38 0.61
N GLU A 68 -11.37 -9.07 -0.25
CA GLU A 68 -10.96 -10.46 0.02
C GLU A 68 -9.77 -10.54 0.99
N ARG A 69 -9.65 -11.68 1.66
CA ARG A 69 -8.48 -11.98 2.50
C ARG A 69 -7.40 -12.66 1.68
N LEU A 70 -6.20 -12.07 1.71
CA LEU A 70 -5.05 -12.57 0.94
C LEU A 70 -3.96 -13.22 1.78
N TYR A 71 -4.11 -13.31 3.11
CA TYR A 71 -3.08 -13.88 4.00
C TYR A 71 -2.59 -15.26 3.53
N GLY A 72 -1.26 -15.43 3.49
CA GLY A 72 -0.61 -16.64 3.01
C GLY A 72 -0.56 -16.79 1.49
N ARG A 73 -1.20 -15.91 0.71
CA ARG A 73 -1.10 -15.92 -0.75
C ARG A 73 0.17 -15.20 -1.21
N LYS A 74 0.75 -15.67 -2.30
CA LYS A 74 1.82 -14.97 -3.01
C LYS A 74 1.23 -13.90 -3.92
N ILE A 75 1.71 -12.67 -3.81
CA ILE A 75 1.29 -11.54 -4.65
C ILE A 75 2.51 -10.77 -5.16
N THR A 76 2.27 -9.87 -6.09
CA THR A 76 3.26 -8.90 -6.56
C THR A 76 2.71 -7.48 -6.43
N ILE A 77 3.52 -6.55 -5.91
CA ILE A 77 3.22 -5.12 -5.81
C ILE A 77 4.18 -4.37 -6.74
N GLU A 78 3.62 -3.63 -7.69
CA GLU A 78 4.38 -2.79 -8.62
C GLU A 78 4.24 -1.31 -8.21
N LEU A 79 5.37 -0.63 -7.98
CA LEU A 79 5.40 0.80 -7.68
C LEU A 79 5.46 1.61 -8.97
N LEU A 80 4.43 2.42 -9.21
CA LEU A 80 4.28 3.20 -10.45
C LEU A 80 4.79 4.63 -10.34
N GLY A 81 4.67 5.22 -9.17
CA GLY A 81 5.06 6.62 -8.94
C GLY A 81 4.93 7.02 -7.49
N LYS A 82 5.88 7.81 -6.99
CA LYS A 82 5.89 8.30 -5.61
C LYS A 82 4.88 9.45 -5.45
N ILE A 83 4.02 9.35 -4.45
CA ILE A 83 3.07 10.40 -4.04
C ILE A 83 3.77 11.40 -3.12
N ARG A 84 4.47 10.90 -2.10
CA ARG A 84 5.15 11.71 -1.07
C ARG A 84 6.12 10.89 -0.23
N ASP A 85 6.97 11.56 0.53
CA ASP A 85 7.75 10.94 1.59
C ASP A 85 6.90 10.51 2.79
N THR A 86 7.48 9.63 3.60
CA THR A 86 6.92 9.21 4.90
C THR A 86 6.83 10.39 5.84
N ARG A 87 5.77 10.43 6.64
CA ARG A 87 5.54 11.46 7.65
C ARG A 87 4.99 10.81 8.91
N ASP A 88 5.45 11.27 10.06
CA ASP A 88 4.91 10.84 11.35
C ASP A 88 3.62 11.59 11.67
N PHE A 89 2.66 10.86 12.23
CA PHE A 89 1.37 11.39 12.64
C PHE A 89 1.09 11.05 14.10
N ASN A 90 1.04 12.09 14.94
CA ASN A 90 0.68 12.00 16.35
C ASN A 90 -0.85 12.04 16.58
N ASP A 91 -1.63 12.13 15.51
CA ASP A 91 -3.09 12.29 15.53
C ASP A 91 -3.70 11.40 14.44
N ASP A 92 -4.63 10.52 14.83
CA ASP A 92 -5.31 9.60 13.95
C ASP A 92 -6.24 10.29 12.94
N ALA A 93 -6.78 11.47 13.27
CA ALA A 93 -7.55 12.27 12.32
C ALA A 93 -6.67 12.76 11.16
N LYS A 94 -5.49 13.30 11.48
CA LYS A 94 -4.50 13.74 10.47
C LYS A 94 -3.97 12.58 9.65
N LEU A 95 -3.75 11.42 10.27
CA LEU A 95 -3.35 10.21 9.56
C LEU A 95 -4.45 9.77 8.57
N ARG A 96 -5.71 9.74 9.03
CA ARG A 96 -6.86 9.38 8.19
C ARG A 96 -6.99 10.32 6.99
N GLU A 97 -6.88 11.63 7.20
CA GLU A 97 -6.92 12.63 6.11
C GLU A 97 -5.80 12.41 5.09
N ALA A 98 -4.58 12.15 5.57
CA ALA A 98 -3.45 11.87 4.69
C ALA A 98 -3.66 10.61 3.84
N ILE A 99 -4.11 9.51 4.46
CA ILE A 99 -4.40 8.27 3.72
C ILE A 99 -5.54 8.48 2.72
N ALA A 100 -6.58 9.24 3.09
CA ALA A 100 -7.69 9.56 2.20
C ALA A 100 -7.23 10.33 0.95
N ASP A 101 -6.36 11.33 1.13
CA ASP A 101 -5.76 12.10 0.02
C ASP A 101 -4.86 11.21 -0.86
N ASP A 102 -4.06 10.33 -0.27
CA ASP A 102 -3.23 9.38 -1.00
C ASP A 102 -4.09 8.44 -1.86
N VAL A 103 -5.17 7.87 -1.30
CA VAL A 103 -6.13 7.02 -2.03
C VAL A 103 -6.84 7.79 -3.14
N ALA A 104 -7.21 9.06 -2.91
CA ALA A 104 -7.83 9.90 -3.93
C ALA A 104 -6.90 10.14 -5.12
N LYS A 105 -5.60 10.35 -4.88
CA LYS A 105 -4.59 10.48 -5.93
C LYS A 105 -4.43 9.20 -6.73
N VAL A 106 -4.40 8.03 -6.08
CA VAL A 106 -4.38 6.74 -6.78
C VAL A 106 -5.63 6.59 -7.66
N ARG A 107 -6.82 6.83 -7.12
CA ARG A 107 -8.06 6.78 -7.91
C ARG A 107 -8.02 7.70 -9.12
N ARG A 108 -7.46 8.91 -8.99
CA ARG A 108 -7.31 9.85 -10.10
C ARG A 108 -6.34 9.33 -11.16
N TYR A 109 -5.24 8.69 -10.75
CA TYR A 109 -4.25 8.13 -11.66
C TYR A 109 -4.85 7.04 -12.57
N PHE A 110 -5.72 6.18 -12.03
CA PHE A 110 -6.33 5.05 -12.76
C PHE A 110 -7.65 5.39 -13.47
N LYS A 111 -8.13 6.63 -13.42
CA LYS A 111 -9.35 7.09 -14.12
C LYS A 111 -9.08 7.63 -15.53
N ASN A 112 -7.82 7.78 -15.91
CA ASN A 112 -7.39 8.22 -17.24
C ASN A 112 -6.66 7.08 -17.96
#